data_AF-A0A956RAW9-F1
#
_entry.id   AF-A0A956RAW9-F1
#
_cell.length_a   1.000
_cell.length_b   1.000
_cell.length_c   1.000
_cell.angle_alpha   90.00
_cell.angle_beta   90.00
_cell.angle_gamma   90.00
#
_symmetry.space_group_name_H-M   'P 1'
#
loop_
_entity.id
_entity.type
_entity.pdbx_description
1 polymer ?
#
loop_
_entity_poly.entity_id
_entity_poly.type
_entity_poly.pdbx_seq_one_letter_code
_entity_poly.pdbx_strand_id
1 'polypeptide(L)' 'LQVVLELHYWEQCSVAEIASALEIPQGTVKSRLRRGREALREVLASMPAASALPALDEHALAQHMHALRSVLDEG' A
#
# COMPACT_ATOMS: atom_id res chain seq x y z
N LEU A 1 1.15 2.50 8.16
CA LEU A 1 0.29 1.41 7.63
C LEU A 1 0.79 0.91 6.26
N GLN A 2 1.35 1.80 5.45
CA GLN A 2 1.86 1.52 4.10
C GLN A 2 3.02 0.51 4.05
N VAL A 3 4.04 0.65 4.89
CA VAL A 3 5.20 -0.27 4.93
C VAL A 3 4.82 -1.76 5.03
N VAL A 4 3.76 -2.12 5.77
CA VAL A 4 3.35 -3.53 5.86
C VAL A 4 2.65 -4.02 4.59
N LEU A 5 2.01 -3.13 3.81
CA LEU A 5 1.43 -3.49 2.52
C LEU A 5 2.52 -3.65 1.46
N GLU A 6 3.52 -2.77 1.45
CA GLU A 6 4.67 -2.85 0.54
C GLU A 6 5.42 -4.16 0.74
N LEU A 7 5.83 -4.45 1.98
CA LEU A 7 6.53 -5.69 2.28
C LEU A 7 5.70 -6.94 1.92
N HIS A 8 4.38 -6.89 2.11
CA HIS A 8 3.52 -8.05 1.85
C HIS A 8 3.25 -8.28 0.36
N TYR A 9 2.97 -7.22 -0.41
CA TYR A 9 2.54 -7.33 -1.81
C TYR A 9 3.66 -7.13 -2.82
N TRP A 10 4.68 -6.32 -2.51
CA TRP A 10 5.83 -6.12 -3.40
C TRP A 10 6.98 -7.05 -3.05
N GLU A 11 7.35 -7.14 -1.77
CA GLU A 11 8.48 -7.99 -1.32
C GLU A 11 8.06 -9.43 -0.98
N GLN A 12 6.77 -9.78 -1.16
CA GLN A 12 6.22 -11.12 -0.89
C GLN A 12 6.50 -11.65 0.53
N CYS A 13 6.77 -10.76 1.49
CA CYS A 13 7.08 -11.15 2.86
C CYS A 13 5.83 -11.69 3.57
N SER A 14 6.02 -12.76 4.33
CA SER A 14 5.02 -13.30 5.25
C SER A 14 4.80 -12.38 6.45
N VAL A 15 3.69 -12.59 7.16
CA VAL A 15 3.40 -11.85 8.41
C VAL A 15 4.50 -12.02 9.46
N ALA A 16 5.15 -13.19 9.50
CA ALA A 16 6.24 -13.46 10.44
C ALA A 16 7.52 -12.70 10.05
N GLU A 17 7.88 -12.68 8.77
CA GLU A 17 9.03 -11.93 8.25
C GLU A 17 8.84 -10.42 8.46
N ILE A 18 7.64 -9.90 8.20
CA ILE A 18 7.31 -8.49 8.44
C ILE A 18 7.38 -8.15 9.93
N ALA A 19 6.87 -9.03 10.80
CA ALA A 19 6.93 -8.83 12.25
C ALA A 19 8.38 -8.79 12.74
N SER A 20 9.24 -9.67 12.20
CA SER A 20 10.67 -9.69 12.50
C SER A 20 11.38 -8.44 11.99
N ALA A 21 11.16 -8.07 10.72
CA ALA A 21 11.84 -6.94 10.08
C ALA A 21 11.48 -5.59 10.69
N LEU A 22 10.26 -5.46 11.21
CA LEU A 22 9.75 -4.21 11.80
C LEU A 22 9.75 -4.21 13.33
N GLU A 23 10.21 -5.28 13.97
CA GLU A 23 10.24 -5.46 15.43
C GLU A 23 8.88 -5.19 16.11
N ILE A 24 7.80 -5.69 15.50
CA ILE A 24 6.42 -5.55 16.03
C ILE A 24 5.71 -6.89 16.13
N PRO A 25 4.71 -7.04 17.03
CA PRO A 25 3.94 -8.27 17.11
C PRO A 25 3.23 -8.63 15.81
N GLN A 26 3.13 -9.92 15.49
CA GLN A 26 2.38 -10.40 14.32
C GLN A 26 0.91 -9.96 14.34
N GLY A 27 0.28 -9.84 15.52
CA GLY A 27 -1.07 -9.29 15.67
C GLY A 27 -1.16 -7.81 15.22
N THR A 28 -0.11 -7.04 15.47
CA THR A 28 0.03 -5.66 14.98
C THR A 28 0.19 -5.64 13.46
N VAL A 29 0.99 -6.53 12.88
CA VAL A 29 1.12 -6.67 11.42
C VAL A 29 -0.24 -6.97 10.78
N LYS A 30 -0.96 -7.98 11.29
CA LYS A 30 -2.30 -8.36 10.78
C LYS A 30 -3.31 -7.22 10.87
N SER A 31 -3.37 -6.52 12.01
CA SER A 31 -4.28 -5.38 12.18
C SER A 31 -3.90 -4.17 11.31
N ARG A 32 -2.61 -3.93 11.06
CA ARG A 32 -2.12 -2.90 10.13
C ARG A 32 -2.43 -3.25 8.68
N LEU A 33 -2.21 -4.50 8.27
CA LEU A 33 -2.58 -5.00 6.94
C LEU A 33 -4.08 -4.87 6.67
N ARG A 34 -4.92 -5.22 7.66
CA ARG A 34 -6.37 -5.06 7.57
C ARG A 34 -6.76 -3.59 7.33
N ARG A 35 -6.30 -2.68 8.18
CA ARG A 35 -6.59 -1.25 8.08
C ARG A 35 -6.06 -0.63 6.78
N GLY A 36 -4.86 -1.04 6.35
CA GLY A 36 -4.29 -0.59 5.09
C GLY A 36 -5.14 -1.00 3.87
N ARG A 37 -5.66 -2.23 3.86
CA ARG A 37 -6.58 -2.68 2.81
C ARG A 37 -7.94 -1.98 2.87
N GLU A 38 -8.46 -1.70 4.06
CA GLU A 38 -9.70 -0.93 4.22
C GLU A 38 -9.55 0.47 3.63
N ALA A 39 -8.49 1.20 4.00
CA ALA A 39 -8.18 2.51 3.43
C ALA A 39 -7.99 2.46 1.91
N LEU A 40 -7.28 1.44 1.39
CA LEU A 40 -7.11 1.28 -0.06
C LEU A 40 -8.44 1.05 -0.78
N ARG A 41 -9.35 0.27 -0.19
CA ARG A 41 -10.70 0.07 -0.76
C ARG A 41 -11.50 1.36 -0.79
N GLU A 42 -11.43 2.18 0.25
CA GLU A 42 -12.13 3.47 0.30
C GLU A 42 -11.64 4.41 -0.81
N VAL A 43 -10.31 4.49 -1.00
CA VAL A 43 -9.71 5.26 -2.10
C VAL A 43 -10.21 4.74 -3.45
N LEU A 44 -10.13 3.44 -3.71
CA LEU A 44 -10.57 2.84 -4.97
C LEU A 44 -12.07 3.02 -5.21
N ALA A 45 -12.90 2.95 -4.17
CA ALA A 45 -14.34 3.17 -4.26
C ALA A 45 -14.70 4.64 -4.58
N SER A 46 -13.85 5.58 -4.17
CA SER A 46 -14.02 7.01 -4.49
C SER A 46 -13.54 7.39 -5.89
N MET A 47 -12.83 6.50 -6.59
CA MET A 47 -12.37 6.76 -7.95
C MET A 47 -13.51 6.52 -8.97
N PRO A 48 -13.80 7.49 -9.87
CA PRO A 48 -14.81 7.28 -10.90
C PRO A 48 -14.39 6.15 -11.86
N ALA A 49 -15.28 5.18 -12.03
CA ALA A 49 -15.07 3.93 -12.76
C ALA A 49 -14.60 4.09 -14.23
N ALA A 50 -14.70 5.29 -14.81
CA ALA A 50 -14.29 5.59 -16.18
C ALA A 50 -12.77 5.82 -16.37
N SER A 51 -11.98 5.82 -15.30
CA SER A 51 -10.50 5.84 -15.37
C SER A 51 -9.86 4.48 -15.07
N ALA A 52 -10.64 3.41 -15.04
CA ALA A 52 -10.16 2.04 -14.87
C ALA A 52 -9.33 1.62 -16.11
N LEU A 53 -8.05 2.02 -16.09
CA LEU A 53 -6.95 1.70 -17.01
C LEU A 53 -7.01 2.37 -18.41
N PRO A 54 -6.80 3.69 -18.54
CA PRO A 54 -6.26 4.24 -19.79
C PRO A 54 -4.76 3.97 -19.79
N ALA A 55 -4.37 2.77 -20.24
CA ALA A 55 -2.99 2.28 -20.35
C ALA A 55 -2.19 2.32 -19.04
N LEU A 56 -1.72 1.15 -18.61
CA LEU A 56 -0.53 1.06 -17.76
C LEU A 56 0.67 1.53 -18.61
N ASP A 57 0.73 2.83 -18.92
CA ASP A 57 1.97 3.46 -19.30
C ASP A 57 2.79 3.56 -18.01
N GLU A 58 3.94 2.89 -18.02
CA GLU A 58 4.89 2.79 -16.92
C GLU A 58 5.20 4.17 -16.31
N HIS A 59 5.12 5.22 -17.14
CA HIS A 59 5.32 6.61 -16.74
C HIS A 59 4.22 7.18 -15.83
N ALA A 60 2.95 6.88 -16.14
CA ALA A 60 1.81 7.33 -15.36
C ALA A 60 1.74 6.63 -14.00
N LEU A 61 2.13 5.35 -13.95
CA LEU A 61 2.23 4.58 -12.71
C LEU A 61 3.37 5.10 -11.82
N ALA A 62 4.54 5.39 -12.41
CA ALA A 62 5.68 5.98 -11.68
C ALA A 62 5.37 7.37 -11.11
N GLN A 63 4.68 8.24 -11.87
CA GLN A 63 4.25 9.55 -11.35
C GLN A 63 3.23 9.42 -10.22
N HIS A 64 2.27 8.50 -10.32
CA HIS A 64 1.31 8.26 -9.23
C HIS A 64 1.98 7.66 -7.98
N MET A 65 2.95 6.74 -8.15
CA MET A 65 3.72 6.20 -7.02
C MET A 65 4.63 7.27 -6.39
N HIS A 66 5.19 8.19 -7.17
CA HIS A 66 5.98 9.32 -6.65
C HIS A 66 5.09 10.34 -5.90
N ALA A 67 3.89 10.63 -6.43
CA ALA A 67 2.93 11.49 -5.77
C ALA A 67 2.47 10.90 -4.42
N LEU A 68 2.17 9.59 -4.38
CA LEU A 68 1.87 8.89 -3.14
C LEU A 68 3.04 8.94 -2.14
N ARG A 69 4.29 8.82 -2.61
CA ARG A 69 5.48 8.93 -1.75
C ARG A 69 5.65 10.35 -1.17
N SER A 70 5.46 11.39 -1.98
CA SER A 70 5.57 12.78 -1.54
C SER A 70 4.55 13.18 -0.47
N VAL A 71 3.32 12.66 -0.56
CA VAL A 71 2.25 12.92 0.42
C VAL A 71 2.51 12.20 1.74
N LEU A 72 3.34 11.15 1.73
CA LEU A 72 3.61 10.29 2.89
C LEU A 72 4.94 10.65 3.58
N ASP A 73 5.79 11.45 2.94
CA ASP A 73 7.05 11.98 3.51
C ASP A 73 6.87 13.34 4.24
N GLU A 74 5.73 14.04 4.10
CA GLU A 74 5.43 15.30 4.81
C GLU A 74 4.58 15.16 6.09
N GLY A 75 4.66 14.02 6.81
CA GLY A 75 3.88 13.79 8.04
C GLY A 75 4.63 13.08 9.17
#